data_AF-A0A918HDM6-F1
#
_entry.id   AF-A0A918HDM6-F1
#
_cell.length_a   1.000
_cell.length_b   1.000
_cell.length_c   1.000
_cell.angle_alpha   90.00
_cell.angle_beta   90.00
_cell.angle_gamma   90.00
#
_symmetry.space_group_name_H-M   'P 1'
#
loop_
_entity.id
_entity.type
_entity.pdbx_description
1 polymer ?
#
loop_
_entity_poly.entity_id
_entity_poly.type
_entity_poly.pdbx_seq_one_letter_code
_entity_poly.pdbx_strand_id
1 'polypeptide(L)' 'MGINPDEIVTVELAWDDDGLPTTYSRDITRRQLGELLLQFDDMADVTETKQEAAA' A
#
# COMPACT_ATOMS: atom_id res chain seq x y z
N MET A 1 13.53 14.55 17.10
CA MET A 1 12.49 13.53 17.31
C MET A 1 12.80 12.40 16.34
N GLY A 2 13.35 11.28 16.82
CA GLY A 2 13.68 10.14 15.97
C GLY A 2 12.42 9.34 15.66
N ILE A 3 12.15 9.09 14.39
CA ILE A 3 11.07 8.19 13.97
C ILE A 3 11.55 6.77 14.30
N ASN A 4 10.89 6.08 15.23
CA ASN A 4 11.22 4.69 15.56
C ASN A 4 10.77 3.77 14.41
N PRO A 5 11.69 3.06 13.74
CA PRO A 5 11.34 2.20 12.61
C PRO A 5 10.62 0.91 13.03
N ASP A 6 10.77 0.50 14.29
CA ASP A 6 10.11 -0.64 14.91
C ASP A 6 8.78 -0.27 15.58
N GLU A 7 8.32 0.99 15.43
CA GLU A 7 6.98 1.38 15.84
C GLU A 7 5.95 0.64 14.98
N ILE A 8 5.00 -0.01 15.66
CA ILE A 8 3.87 -0.67 15.01
C ILE A 8 2.86 0.39 14.60
N VAL A 9 2.46 0.34 13.33
CA VAL A 9 1.41 1.17 12.73
C VAL A 9 0.33 0.26 12.16
N THR A 10 -0.93 0.63 12.39
CA THR A 10 -2.07 -0.06 11.81
C THR A 10 -2.41 0.58 10.47
N VAL A 11 -2.41 -0.21 9.41
CA VAL A 11 -2.84 0.21 8.08
C VAL A 11 -4.26 -0.27 7.86
N GLU A 12 -5.13 0.65 7.45
CA GLU A 12 -6.52 0.35 7.11
C GLU A 12 -6.74 0.64 5.62
N LEU A 13 -6.97 -0.42 4.85
CA LEU A 13 -7.32 -0.36 3.44
C LEU A 13 -8.83 -0.45 3.33
N ALA A 14 -9.46 0.67 3.01
CA ALA A 14 -10.87 0.71 2.65
C ALA A 14 -11.02 0.44 1.15
N TRP A 15 -11.90 -0.48 0.81
CA TRP A 15 -12.24 -0.78 -0.59
C TRP A 15 -13.54 -0.07 -0.93
N ASP A 16 -13.59 0.62 -2.08
CA ASP A 16 -14.82 1.13 -2.68
C ASP A 16 -15.61 -0.08 -3.22
N ASP A 17 -16.32 -0.74 -2.31
CA ASP A 17 -17.43 -1.67 -2.45
C ASP A 17 -17.67 -2.35 -3.82
N ASP A 18 -17.32 -3.64 -3.89
CA ASP A 18 -17.90 -4.64 -4.83
C ASP A 18 -18.05 -6.00 -4.09
N GLY A 19 -18.60 -5.98 -2.87
CA GLY A 19 -18.90 -7.21 -2.08
C GLY A 19 -17.76 -7.80 -1.25
N LEU A 20 -16.63 -7.10 -1.11
CA LEU A 20 -15.53 -7.45 -0.21
C LEU A 20 -15.73 -6.80 1.19
N PRO A 21 -15.15 -7.35 2.27
CA PRO A 21 -15.23 -6.71 3.58
C PRO A 21 -14.73 -5.26 3.50
N THR A 22 -15.52 -4.34 4.06
CA THR A 22 -15.39 -2.88 3.94
C THR A 22 -14.03 -2.32 4.33
N THR A 23 -13.25 -3.07 5.10
CA THR A 23 -11.95 -2.62 5.61
C THR A 23 -11.03 -3.81 5.85
N TYR A 24 -9.84 -3.77 5.26
CA TYR A 24 -8.75 -4.68 5.58
C TYR A 24 -7.74 -3.94 6.46
N SER A 25 -7.65 -4.35 7.72
CA SER A 25 -6.74 -3.76 8.69
C SER A 25 -5.59 -4.72 9.00
N ARG A 26 -4.35 -4.21 8.99
CA ARG A 26 -3.15 -4.98 9.33
C ARG A 26 -2.16 -4.13 10.12
N ASP A 27 -1.65 -4.71 11.20
CA ASP A 27 -0.53 -4.13 11.95
C ASP A 27 0.80 -4.49 11.30
N ILE A 28 1.58 -3.46 10.96
CA ILE A 28 2.93 -3.60 10.38
C ILE A 28 3.89 -2.63 11.04
N THR A 29 5.20 -2.85 10.91
CA THR A 29 6.17 -1.85 11.38
C THR A 29 6.28 -0.69 10.40
N ARG A 30 6.73 0.47 10.88
CA ARG A 30 7.01 1.63 10.02
C ARG A 30 7.97 1.32 8.87
N ARG A 31 8.94 0.43 9.10
CA ARG A 31 9.83 -0.06 8.04
C ARG A 31 9.06 -0.83 6.97
N GLN A 32 8.23 -1.77 7.39
CA GLN A 32 7.39 -2.56 6.49
C GLN A 32 6.36 -1.70 5.74
N LEU A 33 5.84 -0.64 6.36
CA LEU A 33 4.98 0.33 5.69
C LEU A 33 5.73 1.05 4.56
N GLY A 34 6.96 1.51 4.81
CA GLY A 34 7.79 2.13 3.78
C GLY A 34 8.07 1.20 2.60
N GLU A 35 8.40 -0.06 2.86
CA GLU A 35 8.59 -1.08 1.82
C GLU A 35 7.30 -1.36 1.04
N LEU A 36 6.14 -1.40 1.71
CA LEU A 36 4.85 -1.62 1.07
C LEU A 36 4.47 -0.46 0.15
N LEU A 37 4.70 0.79 0.57
CA LEU A 37 4.44 1.98 -0.25
C LEU A 37 5.33 2.02 -1.50
N LEU A 38 6.61 1.66 -1.37
CA LEU A 38 7.53 1.53 -2.51
C LEU A 38 7.06 0.45 -3.50
N GLN A 39 6.56 -0.68 -3.01
CA GLN A 39 6.02 -1.73 -3.87
C GLN A 39 4.74 -1.29 -4.60
N PHE A 40 3.87 -0.51 -3.94
CA PHE A 40 2.69 0.04 -4.61
C PHE A 40 3.04 1.05 -5.68
N ASP A 41 4.06 1.88 -5.46
CA ASP A 41 4.57 2.86 -6.44
C ASP A 41 5.15 2.14 -7.69
N ASP A 42 5.99 1.12 -7.48
CA ASP A 42 6.54 0.29 -8.57
C ASP A 42 5.42 -0.44 -9.35
N MET A 43 4.41 -0.96 -8.65
CA MET A 43 3.27 -1.62 -9.27
C MET A 43 2.39 -0.64 -10.06
N ALA A 44 2.22 0.59 -9.58
CA ALA A 44 1.51 1.65 -10.29
C ALA A 44 2.24 2.03 -11.59
N ASP A 45 3.57 2.24 -11.53
CA ASP A 45 4.42 2.54 -12.68
C ASP A 45 4.36 1.44 -13.77
N VAL A 46 4.39 0.17 -13.36
CA VAL A 46 4.20 -0.98 -14.26
C VAL A 46 2.80 -0.98 -14.89
N THR A 47 1.78 -0.56 -14.15
CA THR A 47 0.40 -0.53 -14.65
C THR A 47 0.19 0.62 -15.64
N GLU A 48 0.78 1.79 -15.40
CA GLU A 48 0.78 2.95 -16.31
C GLU A 48 1.52 2.63 -17.61
N THR A 49 2.72 2.04 -17.51
CA THR A 49 3.52 1.61 -18.68
C THR A 49 2.75 0.62 -19.55
N LYS A 50 1.94 -0.26 -18.93
CA LYS A 50 1.14 -1.26 -19.63
C LYS A 50 -0.13 -0.67 -20.26
N GLN A 51 -0.67 0.42 -19.72
CA GLN A 51 -1.78 1.17 -20.30
C GLN A 51 -1.32 2.00 -21.52
N GLU A 52 -0.16 2.64 -21.45
CA GLU A 52 0.42 3.37 -22.59
C GLU A 52 0.84 2.46 -23.74
N ALA A 53 1.34 1.25 -23.47
CA ALA A 53 1.69 0.29 -24.51
C ALA A 53 0.48 -0.37 -25.21
N ALA A 54 -0.73 -0.17 -24.69
CA ALA A 54 -1.98 -0.68 -25.26
C ALA A 54 -2.79 0.38 -26.04
N ALA A 55 -2.27 1.62 -26.15
CA ALA A 55 -2.90 2.74 -26.84
C ALA A 55 -2.35 2.98 -28.26
#